data_AF-A0A1J3K007-F1
#
_entry.id   AF-A0A1J3K007-F1
#
_cell.length_a   1.000
_cell.length_b   1.000
_cell.length_c   1.000
_cell.angle_alpha   90.00
_cell.angle_beta   90.00
_cell.angle_gamma   90.00
#
_symmetry.space_group_name_H-M   'P 1'
#
loop_
_entity.id
_entity.type
_entity.pdbx_description
1 polymer ?
#
loop_
_entity_poly.entity_id
_entity_poly.type
_entity_poly.pdbx_seq_one_letter_code
_entity_poly.pdbx_strand_id
1 'polypeptide(L)'
;FTVGGLLSCASLDVRAGTQLHGLSLKHGLFLADAFVGTELLCLYGRLGLLEMAEQVFEDMPLKSLVTWNHMMSLLGERGFLKECTFLFRELVRMG
;
A
#
# COMPACT_ATOMS: atom_id res chain seq x y z
N PHE A 1 8.62 19.06 1.59
CA PHE A 1 7.83 17.89 2.02
C PHE A 1 7.05 17.36 0.84
N THR A 2 7.37 16.17 0.34
CA THR A 2 6.61 15.52 -0.73
C THR A 2 5.44 14.74 -0.14
N VAL A 3 4.39 14.48 -0.92
CA VAL A 3 3.18 13.76 -0.46
C VAL A 3 3.52 12.39 0.14
N GLY A 4 4.48 11.66 -0.45
CA GLY A 4 4.97 10.39 0.10
C GLY A 4 5.54 10.50 1.52
N GLY A 5 6.32 11.55 1.80
CA GLY A 5 6.86 11.77 3.15
C GLY A 5 5.78 12.13 4.18
N LEU A 6 4.68 12.76 3.76
CA LEU A 6 3.54 13.03 4.65
C LEU A 6 2.80 11.75 5.02
N LEU A 7 2.58 10.84 4.05
CA LEU A 7 1.89 9.56 4.26
C LEU A 7 2.56 8.68 5.34
N SER A 8 3.88 8.80 5.48
CA SER A 8 4.65 8.09 6.51
C SER A 8 4.34 8.53 7.94
N CYS A 9 3.74 9.71 8.13
CA CYS A 9 3.45 10.27 9.44
C CYS A 9 2.52 9.36 10.25
N ALA A 10 2.97 8.94 11.44
CA ALA A 10 2.24 7.97 12.28
C ALA A 10 0.99 8.53 12.95
N SER A 11 0.86 9.86 13.04
CA SER A 11 -0.30 10.53 13.61
C SER A 11 -1.38 10.88 12.59
N LEU A 12 -1.22 10.47 11.32
CA LEU A 12 -2.26 10.65 10.31
C LEU A 12 -3.48 9.78 10.64
N ASP A 13 -4.63 10.44 10.75
CA ASP A 13 -5.92 9.75 10.83
C ASP A 13 -6.41 9.33 9.44
N VAL A 14 -7.50 8.56 9.41
CA VAL A 14 -8.12 8.08 8.17
C VAL A 14 -8.56 9.23 7.26
N ARG A 15 -8.97 10.37 7.83
CA ARG A 15 -9.49 11.51 7.07
C ARG A 15 -8.36 12.19 6.29
N ALA A 16 -7.29 12.58 6.99
CA ALA A 16 -6.13 13.20 6.37
C ALA A 16 -5.43 12.23 5.41
N GLY A 17 -5.34 10.95 5.79
CA GLY A 17 -4.84 9.89 4.93
C GLY A 17 -5.57 9.76 3.59
N THR A 18 -6.91 9.75 3.64
CA THR A 18 -7.75 9.66 2.42
C THR A 18 -7.64 10.92 1.57
N GLN A 19 -7.48 12.10 2.17
CA GLN A 19 -7.22 13.34 1.42
C GLN A 19 -5.88 13.29 0.68
N LEU A 20 -4.82 12.79 1.34
CA LEU A 20 -3.51 12.60 0.71
C LEU A 20 -3.56 11.54 -0.40
N HIS A 21 -4.31 10.44 -0.20
CA HIS A 21 -4.56 9.46 -1.25
C HIS A 21 -5.22 10.10 -2.49
N GLY A 22 -6.31 10.84 -2.28
CA GLY A 22 -6.98 11.56 -3.37
C GLY A 22 -6.05 12.56 -4.09
N LEU A 23 -5.19 13.26 -3.34
CA LEU A 23 -4.19 14.16 -3.92
C LEU A 23 -3.15 13.41 -4.76
N SER A 24 -2.66 12.25 -4.28
CA SER A 24 -1.74 11.39 -5.02
C SER A 24 -2.32 10.91 -6.35
N LEU A 25 -3.60 10.55 -6.37
CA LEU A 25 -4.31 10.16 -7.59
C LEU A 25 -4.47 11.36 -8.54
N LYS A 26 -4.97 12.49 -8.02
CA LYS A 26 -5.22 13.71 -8.80
C LYS A 26 -3.97 14.22 -9.52
N HIS A 27 -2.81 14.10 -8.89
CA HIS A 27 -1.54 14.56 -9.44
C HIS A 27 -0.73 13.45 -10.15
N GLY A 28 -1.31 12.25 -10.32
CA GLY A 28 -0.67 11.13 -11.01
C GLY A 28 0.52 10.51 -10.27
N LEU A 29 0.78 10.91 -9.02
CA LEU A 29 1.90 10.43 -8.21
C LEU A 29 1.76 8.94 -7.90
N PHE A 30 0.52 8.48 -7.69
CA PHE A 30 0.23 7.07 -7.45
C PHE A 30 0.62 6.17 -8.64
N LEU A 31 0.53 6.70 -9.86
CA LEU A 31 0.87 5.97 -11.08
C LEU A 31 2.36 6.07 -11.42
N ALA A 32 2.99 7.17 -11.04
CA ALA A 32 4.37 7.50 -11.41
C ALA A 32 5.43 6.88 -10.48
N ASP A 33 5.09 6.62 -9.22
CA ASP A 33 6.07 6.19 -8.21
C ASP A 33 5.48 5.15 -7.25
N ALA A 34 6.06 3.93 -7.28
CA ALA A 34 5.70 2.82 -6.41
C ALA A 34 5.88 3.18 -4.91
N PHE A 35 6.74 4.13 -4.58
CA PHE A 35 6.91 4.62 -3.21
C PHE A 35 5.61 5.20 -2.65
N VAL A 36 4.88 6.00 -3.44
CA VAL A 36 3.63 6.64 -2.99
C VAL A 36 2.56 5.59 -2.70
N GLY A 37 2.41 4.59 -3.57
CA GLY A 37 1.49 3.48 -3.34
C GLY A 37 1.90 2.62 -2.12
N THR A 38 3.20 2.40 -1.92
CA THR A 38 3.71 1.67 -0.75
C THR A 38 3.43 2.43 0.56
N GLU A 39 3.61 3.75 0.59
CA GLU A 39 3.28 4.54 1.78
C GLU A 39 1.77 4.60 2.05
N LEU A 40 0.93 4.61 1.00
CA LEU A 40 -0.52 4.48 1.15
C LEU A 40 -0.91 3.10 1.72
N LEU A 41 -0.26 2.05 1.24
CA LEU A 41 -0.43 0.69 1.76
C LEU A 41 -0.06 0.62 3.25
N CYS A 42 1.10 1.16 3.63
CA CYS A 42 1.56 1.26 5.02
C CYS A 42 0.56 2.05 5.88
N LEU A 43 0.07 3.18 5.39
CA LEU A 43 -0.91 4.02 6.08
C LEU A 43 -2.19 3.23 6.39
N TYR A 44 -2.80 2.60 5.38
CA TYR A 44 -4.03 1.84 5.58
C TYR A 44 -3.81 0.59 6.46
N GLY A 45 -2.67 -0.07 6.34
CA GLY A 45 -2.27 -1.17 7.22
C GLY A 45 -2.19 -0.76 8.70
N ARG A 46 -1.52 0.37 9.00
CA ARG A 46 -1.43 0.92 10.36
C ARG A 46 -2.78 1.33 10.94
N LEU A 47 -3.69 1.82 10.10
CA LEU A 47 -5.07 2.17 10.49
C LEU A 47 -5.98 0.94 10.64
N GLY A 48 -5.47 -0.26 10.34
CA GLY A 48 -6.25 -1.50 10.39
C GLY A 48 -7.29 -1.64 9.28
N LEU A 49 -7.15 -0.86 8.21
CA LEU A 49 -8.06 -0.84 7.07
C LEU A 49 -7.52 -1.76 5.98
N LEU A 50 -7.55 -3.07 6.23
CA LEU A 50 -6.98 -4.07 5.33
C LEU A 50 -7.59 -4.01 3.92
N GLU A 51 -8.91 -3.89 3.82
CA GLU A 51 -9.60 -3.81 2.52
C GLU A 51 -9.12 -2.61 1.67
N MET A 52 -8.84 -1.48 2.32
CA MET A 52 -8.29 -0.29 1.64
C MET A 52 -6.83 -0.50 1.23
N ALA A 53 -6.05 -1.19 2.07
CA ALA A 53 -4.68 -1.58 1.75
C ALA A 53 -4.64 -2.54 0.55
N GLU A 54 -5.51 -3.56 0.54
CA GLU A 54 -5.71 -4.48 -0.59
C GLU A 54 -6.08 -3.73 -1.86
N GLN A 55 -7.06 -2.84 -1.79
CA GLN A 55 -7.47 -2.05 -2.95
C GLN A 55 -6.32 -1.20 -3.50
N VAL A 56 -5.60 -0.49 -2.62
CA VAL A 56 -4.41 0.28 -3.02
C VAL A 56 -3.39 -0.63 -3.69
N PHE A 57 -3.10 -1.79 -3.09
CA PHE A 57 -2.17 -2.75 -3.66
C PHE A 57 -2.63 -3.16 -5.07
N GLU A 58 -3.87 -3.61 -5.25
CA GLU A 58 -4.39 -4.02 -6.56
C GLU A 58 -4.31 -2.88 -7.60
N ASP A 59 -4.74 -1.67 -7.22
CA ASP A 59 -4.78 -0.50 -8.10
C ASP A 59 -3.38 0.03 -8.51
N MET A 60 -2.31 -0.35 -7.79
CA MET A 60 -0.94 0.10 -8.10
C MET A 60 -0.45 -0.44 -9.45
N PRO A 61 -0.14 0.42 -10.43
CA PRO A 61 0.45 -0.02 -11.70
C PRO A 61 1.92 -0.43 -11.56
N LEU A 62 2.62 0.15 -10.58
CA LEU A 62 4.01 -0.13 -10.28
C LEU A 62 4.11 -0.65 -8.85
N LYS A 63 4.61 -1.88 -8.69
CA LYS A 63 4.84 -2.52 -7.40
C LYS A 63 6.32 -2.86 -7.25
N SER A 64 6.94 -2.42 -6.17
CA SER A 64 8.32 -2.78 -5.84
C SER A 64 8.33 -4.04 -4.95
N LEU A 65 9.48 -4.69 -4.80
CA LEU A 65 9.63 -5.79 -3.83
C LEU A 65 9.22 -5.37 -2.41
N VAL A 66 9.45 -4.12 -2.04
CA VAL A 66 9.02 -3.57 -0.74
C VAL A 66 7.50 -3.59 -0.63
N THR A 67 6.79 -3.22 -1.70
CA THR A 67 5.32 -3.23 -1.77
C THR A 67 4.78 -4.64 -1.56
N TRP A 68 5.30 -5.63 -2.28
CA TRP A 68 4.90 -7.05 -2.16
C TRP A 68 5.16 -7.60 -0.76
N ASN A 69 6.35 -7.36 -0.22
CA ASN A 69 6.71 -7.81 1.12
C ASN A 69 5.78 -7.20 2.18
N HIS A 70 5.49 -5.91 2.06
CA HIS A 70 4.61 -5.24 3.01
C HIS A 70 3.19 -5.81 2.98
N MET A 71 2.65 -6.07 1.79
CA MET A 71 1.33 -6.67 1.63
C MET A 71 1.26 -8.08 2.22
N MET A 72 2.26 -8.92 1.94
CA MET A 72 2.35 -10.27 2.51
C MET A 72 2.51 -10.27 4.04
N SER A 73 3.31 -9.36 4.59
CA SER A 73 3.44 -9.17 6.04
C SER A 73 2.10 -8.77 6.66
N LEU A 74 1.40 -7.81 6.06
CA LEU A 74 0.10 -7.35 6.55
C LEU A 74 -0.94 -8.49 6.55
N LEU A 75 -1.01 -9.28 5.49
CA LEU A 75 -1.88 -10.46 5.43
C LEU A 75 -1.49 -11.52 6.48
N GLY A 76 -0.19 -11.78 6.64
CA GLY A 76 0.34 -12.74 7.61
C GLY A 76 0.01 -12.37 9.05
N GLU A 77 0.17 -11.10 9.44
CA GLU A 77 -0.18 -10.58 10.76
C GLU A 77 -1.68 -10.69 11.07
N ARG A 78 -2.51 -10.66 10.03
CA ARG A 78 -3.97 -10.76 10.13
C ARG A 78 -4.51 -12.19 9.98
N GLY A 79 -3.63 -13.17 9.72
CA GLY A 79 -3.98 -14.58 9.61
C GLY A 79 -4.47 -15.03 8.23
N PHE A 80 -4.37 -14.17 7.21
CA PHE A 80 -4.77 -14.46 5.82
C PHE A 80 -3.67 -15.23 5.07
N LEU A 81 -3.37 -16.45 5.54
CA LEU A 81 -2.25 -17.24 5.05
C LEU A 81 -2.44 -17.69 3.59
N LYS A 82 -3.67 -17.93 3.15
CA LYS A 82 -3.95 -18.40 1.78
C LYS A 82 -3.65 -17.30 0.77
N GLU A 83 -4.10 -16.09 1.07
CA GLU A 83 -3.90 -14.87 0.30
C GLU A 83 -2.42 -14.50 0.27
N CYS A 84 -1.73 -14.58 1.41
CA CYS A 84 -0.29 -14.38 1.50
C CYS A 84 0.49 -15.38 0.62
N THR A 85 0.13 -16.67 0.69
CA THR A 85 0.74 -17.71 -0.15
C THR A 85 0.46 -17.50 -1.63
N PHE A 86 -0.73 -17.01 -1.98
CA PHE A 86 -1.10 -16.67 -3.34
C PHE A 86 -0.23 -15.54 -3.88
N LEU A 87 -0.12 -14.42 -3.15
CA LEU A 87 0.72 -13.29 -3.55
C LEU A 87 2.20 -13.66 -3.67
N PHE A 88 2.71 -14.52 -2.77
CA PHE A 88 4.09 -15.02 -2.88
C PHE A 88 4.33 -15.76 -4.20
N ARG A 89 3.37 -16.61 -4.61
CA ARG A 89 3.48 -17.34 -5.88
C ARG A 89 3.42 -16.41 -7.08
N GLU A 90 2.57 -15.38 -7.02
CA GLU A 90 2.52 -14.37 -8.08
C GLU A 90 3.84 -13.61 -8.20
N LEU A 91 4.42 -13.17 -7.09
CA LEU A 91 5.71 -12.49 -7.05
C LEU A 91 6.81 -13.34 -7.67
N VAL A 92 6.91 -14.62 -7.32
CA VAL A 92 7.92 -15.55 -7.86
C VAL A 92 7.73 -15.79 -9.37
N ARG A 93 6.50 -15.71 -9.88
CA ARG A 93 6.21 -15.88 -11.31
C ARG A 93 6.56 -14.63 -12.13
N MET A 94 6.62 -13.45 -11.50
CA MET A 94 6.96 -12.18 -12.16
C MET A 94 8.48 -11.93 -12.28
N GLY A 95 9.31 -12.67 -11.53
CA GLY A 95 10.77 -12.63 -11.61
C GLY A 95 11.34 -13.66 -12.57
#